data_AF-A0A954WDU0-F1
#
_entry.id   AF-A0A954WDU0-F1
#
_cell.length_a   1.000
_cell.length_b   1.000
_cell.length_c   1.000
_cell.angle_alpha   90.00
_cell.angle_beta   90.00
_cell.angle_gamma   90.00
#
_symmetry.space_group_name_H-M   'P 1'
#
loop_
_entity.id
_entity.type
_entity.pdbx_description
1 polymer ?
#
loop_
_entity_poly.entity_id
_entity_poly.type
_entity_poly.pdbx_seq_one_letter_code
_entity_poly.pdbx_strand_id
1 'polypeptide(L)'
;MRHASYGPGTSAILLAILVVVASGGCSADQFAKDMIEEMMAEKAKELAEQGLTIQPVKSNANVGVGEVAEAIAPVELQYVVEGIDAPFDLVNTLYAESGWYEVNEVLIQAEQAEANEWDCERLCRTHYNLTKVETWVPTLNETVPVDVQQQVLDAWCEGDPENYLPYLLRGMFRTNLAWRVRGGGFASSVDVEHQLGFEALLKDALNDLLQAYKLNPKSPHPPARLITVAMGGGLPRDMMETYFQAAIEARPYHLMAHKNKFLYLAPKWHGTIEDYRAFGKECSGKAKDYPLLALVSVDGLLELSRMQNRQNRNLPAYSLLKDEPIWAEVERALSRIEDQYPDRLRTQFDWAYLASKSKRYEIALTHFHRIDDRWLPDTLWDSEQEYREARSLACVSVAHRLIADSAFDQAEQLAFEALRFNAEKAAAYLQLSYIAGSGRQDFAAAKRFSELALAEQPNDEQAKAARQYIELANHRLGATQ
;
A
#
# COMPACT_ATOMS: atom_id res chain seq x y z
N MET A 1 -4.17 -34.14 16.94
CA MET A 1 -5.02 -35.09 16.17
C MET A 1 -6.10 -34.28 15.46
N ARG A 2 -5.87 -33.96 14.18
CA ARG A 2 -6.67 -34.34 13.00
C ARG A 2 -8.13 -33.81 12.92
N HIS A 3 -8.28 -32.82 12.02
CA HIS A 3 -9.26 -32.68 10.91
C HIS A 3 -10.77 -32.80 11.18
N ALA A 4 -11.71 -32.18 10.46
CA ALA A 4 -11.85 -31.05 9.52
C ALA A 4 -13.31 -31.18 8.98
N SER A 5 -14.06 -30.09 8.74
CA SER A 5 -14.92 -29.92 7.54
C SER A 5 -15.85 -28.68 7.59
N TYR A 6 -15.62 -27.76 6.64
CA TYR A 6 -16.53 -26.99 5.77
C TYR A 6 -17.91 -26.43 6.26
N GLY A 7 -18.19 -25.18 5.86
CA GLY A 7 -19.35 -24.35 6.21
C GLY A 7 -20.72 -24.71 5.59
N PRO A 8 -21.72 -23.81 5.73
CA PRO A 8 -21.98 -22.74 4.75
C PRO A 8 -22.01 -21.36 5.42
N GLY A 9 -21.70 -20.23 4.78
CA GLY A 9 -22.24 -19.78 3.50
C GLY A 9 -23.48 -18.90 3.74
N THR A 10 -23.38 -17.59 3.47
CA THR A 10 -24.51 -16.76 2.97
C THR A 10 -25.83 -16.78 3.77
N SER A 11 -25.87 -16.42 5.05
CA SER A 11 -27.17 -16.24 5.74
C SER A 11 -27.29 -15.09 6.76
N ALA A 12 -26.27 -14.27 6.97
CA ALA A 12 -26.40 -13.06 7.80
C ALA A 12 -26.76 -11.78 7.02
N ILE A 13 -26.73 -11.82 5.69
CA ILE A 13 -27.05 -10.67 4.80
C ILE A 13 -28.27 -10.96 3.90
N LEU A 14 -28.81 -12.18 3.95
CA LEU A 14 -29.94 -12.63 3.11
C LEU A 14 -31.25 -12.73 3.91
N LEU A 15 -31.62 -11.64 4.59
CA LEU A 15 -33.01 -11.43 5.01
C LEU A 15 -33.41 -9.94 5.04
N ALA A 16 -32.75 -9.11 4.22
CA ALA A 16 -33.24 -7.79 3.84
C ALA A 16 -34.09 -7.82 2.55
N ILE A 17 -34.25 -9.00 1.93
CA ILE A 17 -34.99 -9.17 0.68
C ILE A 17 -36.19 -10.07 0.93
N LEU A 18 -37.27 -9.48 1.47
CA LEU A 18 -38.65 -9.95 1.28
C LEU A 18 -39.66 -8.88 1.70
N VAL A 19 -39.46 -7.63 1.26
CA VAL A 19 -40.54 -6.60 1.26
C VAL A 19 -40.40 -5.70 0.03
N VAL A 20 -40.66 -6.23 -1.17
CA VAL A 20 -40.92 -5.39 -2.36
C VAL A 20 -42.02 -6.00 -3.25
N VAL A 21 -43.07 -6.60 -2.65
CA VAL A 21 -44.28 -6.93 -3.42
C VAL A 21 -45.51 -6.64 -2.56
N ALA A 22 -45.89 -5.36 -2.44
CA ALA A 22 -47.28 -4.91 -2.27
C ALA A 22 -47.40 -3.38 -2.07
N SER A 23 -46.70 -2.55 -2.84
CA SER A 23 -47.03 -1.12 -2.91
C SER A 23 -46.60 -0.44 -4.22
N GLY A 24 -46.68 -1.19 -5.32
CA GLY A 24 -46.69 -0.65 -6.68
C GLY A 24 -47.93 -1.19 -7.38
N GLY A 25 -48.82 -0.31 -7.82
CA GLY A 25 -50.21 -0.60 -8.16
C GLY A 25 -50.46 -1.84 -9.02
N CYS A 26 -51.15 -2.82 -8.44
CA CYS A 26 -52.11 -3.69 -9.11
C CYS A 26 -53.02 -4.28 -8.04
N SER A 27 -54.30 -4.48 -8.33
CA SER A 27 -55.31 -5.03 -7.40
C SER A 27 -54.96 -6.48 -7.01
N ALA A 28 -54.11 -6.64 -5.99
CA ALA A 28 -53.90 -7.92 -5.33
C ALA A 28 -54.95 -8.08 -4.22
N ASP A 29 -55.62 -9.23 -4.26
CA ASP A 29 -56.74 -9.63 -3.41
C ASP A 29 -56.44 -9.44 -1.92
N GLN A 30 -57.38 -8.86 -1.16
CA GLN A 30 -57.22 -8.56 0.28
C GLN A 30 -56.80 -9.80 1.07
N PHE A 31 -57.23 -10.98 0.61
CA PHE A 31 -56.86 -12.29 1.15
C PHE A 31 -55.34 -12.56 1.17
N ALA A 32 -54.60 -12.11 0.16
CA ALA A 32 -53.15 -12.31 0.10
C ALA A 32 -52.39 -11.39 1.08
N LYS A 33 -52.94 -10.21 1.38
CA LYS A 33 -52.39 -9.30 2.40
C LYS A 33 -52.61 -9.85 3.80
N ASP A 34 -53.82 -10.31 4.09
CA ASP A 34 -54.18 -10.85 5.39
C ASP A 34 -53.33 -12.11 5.72
N MET A 35 -53.06 -12.97 4.74
CA MET A 35 -52.22 -14.16 4.90
C MET A 35 -50.73 -13.83 5.14
N ILE A 36 -50.20 -12.78 4.51
CA ILE A 36 -48.83 -12.31 4.74
C ILE A 36 -48.70 -11.68 6.12
N GLU A 37 -49.70 -10.90 6.56
CA GLU A 37 -49.70 -10.31 7.91
C GLU A 37 -49.77 -11.39 9.00
N GLU A 38 -50.55 -12.46 8.79
CA GLU A 38 -50.65 -13.58 9.72
C GLU A 38 -49.33 -14.38 9.81
N MET A 39 -48.69 -14.66 8.66
CA MET A 39 -47.37 -15.32 8.61
C MET A 39 -46.27 -14.48 9.28
N MET A 40 -46.32 -13.16 9.13
CA MET A 40 -45.36 -12.24 9.75
C MET A 40 -45.55 -12.15 11.27
N ALA A 41 -46.79 -12.18 11.75
CA ALA A 41 -47.10 -12.20 13.17
C ALA A 41 -46.63 -13.50 13.85
N GLU A 42 -46.78 -14.64 13.18
CA GLU A 42 -46.35 -15.95 13.67
C GLU A 42 -44.81 -16.05 13.73
N LYS A 43 -44.11 -15.54 12.70
CA LYS A 43 -42.64 -15.48 12.68
C LYS A 43 -42.05 -14.51 13.69
N ALA A 44 -42.69 -13.36 13.91
CA ALA A 44 -42.29 -12.40 14.94
C ALA A 44 -42.42 -12.99 16.35
N LYS A 45 -43.42 -13.84 16.59
CA LYS A 45 -43.62 -14.54 17.87
C LYS A 45 -42.55 -15.61 18.10
N GLU A 46 -42.21 -16.37 17.06
CA GLU A 46 -41.15 -17.39 17.07
C GLU A 46 -39.76 -16.77 17.36
N LEU A 47 -39.50 -15.57 16.83
CA LEU A 47 -38.25 -14.83 17.05
C LEU A 47 -38.18 -14.15 18.44
N ALA A 48 -39.33 -13.71 18.97
CA ALA A 48 -39.42 -13.17 20.33
C ALA A 48 -39.15 -14.24 21.41
N GLU A 49 -39.57 -15.50 21.18
CA GLU A 49 -39.26 -16.64 22.05
C GLU A 49 -37.75 -16.99 22.06
N GLN A 50 -36.99 -16.55 21.04
CA GLN A 50 -35.52 -16.67 20.96
C GLN A 50 -34.77 -15.47 21.54
N GLY A 51 -35.47 -14.54 22.21
CA GLY A 51 -34.87 -13.36 22.84
C GLY A 51 -34.45 -12.25 21.87
N LEU A 52 -34.81 -12.34 20.60
CA LEU A 52 -34.53 -11.34 19.58
C LEU A 52 -35.73 -10.38 19.46
N THR A 53 -35.50 -9.09 19.75
CA THR A 53 -36.55 -8.06 19.64
C THR A 53 -36.47 -7.39 18.27
N ILE A 54 -37.52 -7.50 17.45
CA ILE A 54 -37.62 -6.82 16.16
C ILE A 54 -38.44 -5.55 16.33
N GLN A 55 -37.83 -4.38 16.12
CA GLN A 55 -38.56 -3.12 15.98
C GLN A 55 -39.01 -2.99 14.51
N PRO A 56 -40.29 -2.71 14.22
CA PRO A 56 -40.73 -2.49 12.85
C PRO A 56 -40.13 -1.20 12.31
N VAL A 57 -39.30 -1.30 11.26
CA VAL A 57 -38.83 -0.13 10.50
C VAL A 57 -40.00 0.36 9.65
N LYS A 58 -40.51 1.56 9.95
CA LYS A 58 -41.47 2.24 9.08
C LYS A 58 -40.79 2.56 7.76
N SER A 59 -41.45 2.23 6.64
CA SER A 59 -41.06 2.72 5.32
C SER A 59 -41.23 4.24 5.28
N ASN A 60 -40.15 4.98 5.50
CA ASN A 60 -40.13 6.41 5.22
C ASN A 60 -39.48 6.64 3.86
N ALA A 61 -40.33 6.96 2.88
CA ALA A 61 -39.94 7.75 1.72
C ALA A 61 -39.49 9.13 2.22
N ASN A 62 -38.25 9.23 2.68
CA ASN A 62 -37.42 10.41 2.92
C ASN A 62 -36.29 10.00 3.86
N VAL A 63 -35.28 9.31 3.33
CA VAL A 63 -34.01 9.16 4.03
C VAL A 63 -33.30 10.51 3.95
N GLY A 64 -33.02 11.17 5.08
CA GLY A 64 -32.50 12.54 5.13
C GLY A 64 -31.06 12.69 4.63
N VAL A 65 -30.59 13.93 4.39
CA VAL A 65 -29.15 14.27 4.11
C VAL A 65 -28.23 13.73 5.20
N GLY A 66 -28.70 13.72 6.46
CA GLY A 66 -27.98 13.16 7.60
C GLY A 66 -27.80 11.64 7.57
N GLU A 67 -28.79 10.86 7.12
CA GLU A 67 -28.73 9.39 7.17
C GLU A 67 -27.80 8.80 6.07
N VAL A 68 -27.74 9.43 4.89
CA VAL A 68 -26.74 9.07 3.86
C VAL A 68 -25.34 9.52 4.30
N ALA A 69 -25.22 10.63 5.03
CA ALA A 69 -23.95 11.10 5.57
C ALA A 69 -23.41 10.19 6.71
N GLU A 70 -24.27 9.64 7.56
CA GLU A 70 -23.88 8.65 8.59
C GLU A 70 -23.38 7.34 7.96
N ALA A 71 -23.92 6.92 6.81
CA ALA A 71 -23.48 5.72 6.08
C ALA A 71 -22.15 5.91 5.30
N ILE A 72 -21.71 7.15 5.06
CA ILE A 72 -20.49 7.52 4.30
C ILE A 72 -19.35 7.90 5.26
N ALA A 73 -19.40 7.48 6.53
CA ALA A 73 -18.33 7.74 7.48
C ALA A 73 -16.96 7.35 6.88
N PRO A 74 -15.96 8.27 6.87
CA PRO A 74 -14.65 7.97 6.32
C PRO A 74 -14.03 6.76 7.01
N VAL A 75 -13.36 5.91 6.24
CA VAL A 75 -12.56 4.81 6.80
C VAL A 75 -11.34 5.41 7.50
N GLU A 76 -11.20 5.12 8.78
CA GLU A 76 -9.95 5.32 9.51
C GLU A 76 -9.02 4.14 9.23
N LEU A 77 -7.84 4.43 8.67
CA LEU A 77 -6.88 3.37 8.34
C LEU A 77 -6.08 2.98 9.59
N GLN A 78 -5.98 1.67 9.83
CA GLN A 78 -5.27 1.07 10.95
C GLN A 78 -3.81 0.85 10.56
N TYR A 79 -2.89 1.57 11.20
CA TYR A 79 -1.46 1.37 11.01
C TYR A 79 -1.05 -0.02 11.48
N VAL A 80 -0.36 -0.76 10.62
CA VAL A 80 0.13 -2.12 10.90
C VAL A 80 1.63 -2.24 10.64
N VAL A 81 2.26 -3.19 11.35
CA VAL A 81 3.68 -3.56 11.20
C VAL A 81 3.80 -5.08 11.04
N GLU A 82 4.74 -5.56 10.23
CA GLU A 82 4.97 -7.00 10.03
C GLU A 82 6.02 -7.53 11.03
N GLY A 83 5.56 -7.91 12.23
CA GLY A 83 6.33 -8.42 13.37
C GLY A 83 7.52 -7.53 13.81
N ILE A 84 8.80 -7.96 13.72
CA ILE A 84 9.92 -7.14 14.26
C ILE A 84 10.12 -5.80 13.54
N ASP A 85 9.39 -5.58 12.44
CA ASP A 85 9.31 -4.29 11.78
C ASP A 85 8.90 -3.16 12.71
N ALA A 86 8.31 -3.45 13.90
CA ALA A 86 7.85 -2.54 14.95
C ALA A 86 8.95 -1.53 15.36
N PRO A 87 9.11 -0.46 14.58
CA PRO A 87 10.33 0.31 14.63
C PRO A 87 10.25 1.30 15.77
N PHE A 88 9.04 1.74 16.14
CA PHE A 88 8.83 2.77 17.14
C PHE A 88 9.28 2.31 18.52
N ASP A 89 8.97 1.08 18.93
CA ASP A 89 9.41 0.57 20.23
C ASP A 89 10.93 0.44 20.27
N LEU A 90 11.55 -0.11 19.22
CA LEU A 90 13.01 -0.23 19.17
C LEU A 90 13.73 1.11 19.02
N VAL A 91 13.18 2.05 18.25
CA VAL A 91 13.68 3.43 18.10
C VAL A 91 13.56 4.18 19.42
N ASN A 92 12.44 4.02 20.14
CA ASN A 92 12.26 4.56 21.49
C ASN A 92 13.30 4.01 22.45
N THR A 93 13.39 2.69 22.54
CA THR A 93 14.34 2.04 23.44
C THR A 93 15.77 2.44 23.10
N LEU A 94 16.13 2.50 21.82
CA LEU A 94 17.48 2.92 21.43
C LEU A 94 17.76 4.38 21.79
N TYR A 95 16.93 5.32 21.33
CA TYR A 95 17.28 6.74 21.34
C TYR A 95 16.71 7.54 22.52
N ALA A 96 15.56 7.15 23.06
CA ALA A 96 14.95 7.83 24.21
C ALA A 96 15.42 7.22 25.53
N GLU A 97 15.57 5.89 25.58
CA GLU A 97 15.94 5.16 26.80
C GLU A 97 17.43 4.83 26.88
N SER A 98 18.18 4.99 25.78
CA SER A 98 19.58 4.52 25.65
C SER A 98 19.74 3.01 25.95
N GLY A 99 18.67 2.23 25.72
CA GLY A 99 18.55 0.80 25.97
C GLY A 99 19.14 -0.05 24.84
N TRP A 100 20.41 0.17 24.52
CA TRP A 100 21.06 -0.54 23.42
C TRP A 100 21.24 -2.05 23.66
N TYR A 101 21.13 -2.53 24.90
CA TYR A 101 21.30 -3.94 25.24
C TYR A 101 20.03 -4.71 24.86
N GLU A 102 18.87 -4.12 25.15
CA GLU A 102 17.56 -4.62 24.77
C GLU A 102 17.42 -4.66 23.24
N VAL A 103 17.83 -3.59 22.57
CA VAL A 103 17.85 -3.53 21.09
C VAL A 103 18.80 -4.58 20.53
N ASN A 104 19.99 -4.74 21.11
CA ASN A 104 20.94 -5.78 20.72
C ASN A 104 20.34 -7.18 20.79
N GLU A 105 19.72 -7.54 21.92
CA GLU A 105 19.13 -8.86 22.11
C GLU A 105 18.05 -9.16 21.07
N VAL A 106 17.18 -8.18 20.78
CA VAL A 106 16.13 -8.34 19.76
C VAL A 106 16.74 -8.55 18.37
N LEU A 107 17.74 -7.76 17.98
CA LEU A 107 18.36 -7.86 16.67
C LEU A 107 19.17 -9.15 16.49
N ILE A 108 19.90 -9.61 17.52
CA ILE A 108 20.61 -10.88 17.47
C ILE A 108 19.64 -12.05 17.36
N GLN A 109 18.55 -12.05 18.14
CA GLN A 109 17.53 -13.09 18.04
C GLN A 109 16.89 -13.12 16.66
N ALA A 110 16.62 -11.96 16.06
CA ALA A 110 16.11 -11.86 14.71
C ALA A 110 17.09 -12.39 13.66
N GLU A 111 18.38 -12.05 13.75
CA GLU A 111 19.41 -12.57 12.82
C GLU A 111 19.55 -14.09 12.94
N GLN A 112 19.47 -14.64 14.16
CA GLN A 112 19.52 -16.08 14.41
C GLN A 112 18.27 -16.81 13.90
N ALA A 113 17.11 -16.15 13.93
CA ALA A 113 15.84 -16.68 13.45
C ALA A 113 15.66 -16.52 11.92
N GLU A 114 16.57 -15.84 11.23
CA GLU A 114 16.51 -15.63 9.78
C GLU A 114 16.58 -16.96 9.02
N ALA A 115 15.42 -17.49 8.64
CA ALA A 115 15.30 -18.79 7.97
C ALA A 115 15.16 -18.65 6.44
N ASN A 116 14.66 -17.51 5.97
CA ASN A 116 14.31 -17.28 4.57
C ASN A 116 14.47 -15.80 4.16
N GLU A 117 14.22 -15.51 2.89
CA GLU A 117 14.34 -14.17 2.32
C GLU A 117 13.39 -13.13 2.90
N TRP A 118 12.20 -13.53 3.38
CA TRP A 118 11.26 -12.61 4.00
C TRP A 118 11.72 -12.19 5.40
N ASP A 119 12.21 -13.12 6.20
CA ASP A 119 12.81 -12.81 7.51
C ASP A 119 14.03 -11.88 7.34
N CYS A 120 14.87 -12.16 6.35
CA CYS A 120 16.05 -11.35 6.03
C CYS A 120 15.67 -9.92 5.61
N GLU A 121 14.63 -9.80 4.81
CA GLU A 121 14.12 -8.52 4.33
C GLU A 121 13.49 -7.69 5.47
N ARG A 122 12.77 -8.33 6.39
CA ARG A 122 12.24 -7.70 7.62
C ARG A 122 13.35 -7.16 8.52
N LEU A 123 14.40 -7.95 8.74
CA LEU A 123 15.55 -7.49 9.52
C LEU A 123 16.27 -6.31 8.83
N CYS A 124 16.42 -6.37 7.50
CA CYS A 124 16.97 -5.24 6.73
C CYS A 124 16.15 -3.95 6.88
N ARG A 125 14.80 -4.05 6.91
CA ARG A 125 13.91 -2.91 7.17
C ARG A 125 14.03 -2.40 8.58
N THR A 126 14.10 -3.29 9.57
CA THR A 126 14.28 -2.93 10.99
C THR A 126 15.56 -2.11 11.17
N HIS A 127 16.68 -2.56 10.60
CA HIS A 127 17.92 -1.78 10.58
C HIS A 127 17.75 -0.42 9.89
N TYR A 128 17.05 -0.36 8.75
CA TYR A 128 16.79 0.90 8.05
C TYR A 128 15.99 1.88 8.92
N ASN A 129 14.92 1.40 9.56
CA ASN A 129 14.07 2.22 10.43
C ASN A 129 14.82 2.76 11.65
N LEU A 130 15.67 1.95 12.29
CA LEU A 130 16.54 2.40 13.38
C LEU A 130 17.51 3.49 12.93
N THR A 131 17.92 3.50 11.66
CA THR A 131 18.99 4.37 11.15
C THR A 131 18.48 5.52 10.28
N LYS A 132 17.17 5.67 10.13
CA LYS A 132 16.57 6.74 9.34
C LYS A 132 16.87 8.07 10.04
N VAL A 133 17.39 9.03 9.25
CA VAL A 133 17.80 10.33 9.79
C VAL A 133 16.56 11.14 10.12
N GLU A 134 16.51 11.72 11.32
CA GLU A 134 15.31 12.41 11.81
C GLU A 134 14.10 11.49 11.80
N THR A 135 14.25 10.32 12.41
CA THR A 135 13.12 9.40 12.61
C THR A 135 12.11 10.06 13.54
N TRP A 136 10.86 10.17 13.07
CA TRP A 136 9.75 10.58 13.91
C TRP A 136 9.37 9.47 14.88
N VAL A 137 9.13 9.85 16.13
CA VAL A 137 8.79 8.97 17.24
C VAL A 137 7.35 9.25 17.67
N PRO A 138 6.39 8.35 17.36
CA PRO A 138 4.98 8.58 17.62
C PRO A 138 4.65 8.75 19.09
N THR A 139 5.28 7.98 19.97
CA THR A 139 5.05 8.02 21.42
C THR A 139 5.50 9.33 22.06
N LEU A 140 6.54 9.95 21.51
CA LEU A 140 7.05 11.24 21.96
C LEU A 140 6.45 12.41 21.19
N ASN A 141 5.77 12.14 20.06
CA ASN A 141 5.34 13.12 19.08
C ASN A 141 6.48 14.08 18.65
N GLU A 142 7.70 13.56 18.60
CA GLU A 142 8.92 14.32 18.34
C GLU A 142 9.82 13.56 17.37
N THR A 143 10.69 14.29 16.69
CA THR A 143 11.71 13.74 15.81
C THR A 143 13.01 13.61 16.57
N VAL A 144 13.68 12.46 16.53
CA VAL A 144 14.98 12.30 17.19
C VAL A 144 16.00 13.22 16.51
N PRO A 145 16.63 14.16 17.23
CA PRO A 145 17.67 15.01 16.67
C PRO A 145 18.87 14.20 16.16
N VAL A 146 19.49 14.65 15.07
CA VAL A 146 20.62 13.95 14.42
C VAL A 146 21.81 13.78 15.38
N ASP A 147 22.10 14.80 16.20
CA ASP A 147 23.16 14.77 17.20
C ASP A 147 22.89 13.77 18.31
N VAL A 148 21.63 13.62 18.75
CA VAL A 148 21.23 12.58 19.70
C VAL A 148 21.40 11.19 19.09
N GLN A 149 20.93 10.97 17.85
CA GLN A 149 21.11 9.68 17.16
C GLN A 149 22.59 9.32 17.05
N GLN A 150 23.42 10.29 16.70
CA GLN A 150 24.86 10.11 16.58
C GLN A 150 25.51 9.78 17.94
N GLN A 151 25.19 10.54 19.00
CA GLN A 151 25.76 10.31 20.33
C GLN A 151 25.44 8.92 20.88
N VAL A 152 24.19 8.46 20.73
CA VAL A 152 23.78 7.11 21.17
C VAL A 152 24.54 6.02 20.42
N LEU A 153 24.66 6.14 19.10
CA LEU A 153 25.39 5.15 18.28
C LEU A 153 26.91 5.19 18.54
N ASP A 154 27.48 6.36 18.76
CA ASP A 154 28.90 6.52 19.11
C ASP A 154 29.20 5.89 20.47
N ALA A 155 28.38 6.19 21.47
CA ALA A 155 28.49 5.57 22.78
C ALA A 155 28.37 4.03 22.68
N TRP A 156 27.56 3.48 21.76
CA TRP A 156 27.36 2.02 21.68
C TRP A 156 28.62 1.34 21.16
N CYS A 157 29.20 1.90 20.09
CA CYS A 157 30.49 1.44 19.58
C CYS A 157 31.61 1.55 20.65
N GLU A 158 31.56 2.53 21.55
CA GLU A 158 32.55 2.70 22.62
C GLU A 158 32.30 1.74 23.79
N GLY A 159 31.04 1.51 24.16
CA GLY A 159 30.65 0.65 25.27
C GLY A 159 30.73 -0.84 24.97
N ASP A 160 30.62 -1.24 23.70
CA ASP A 160 30.64 -2.64 23.25
C ASP A 160 31.43 -2.82 21.92
N PRO A 161 32.76 -2.64 21.94
CA PRO A 161 33.59 -2.55 20.71
C PRO A 161 33.78 -3.89 19.96
N GLU A 162 33.44 -5.02 20.58
CA GLU A 162 33.51 -6.34 19.94
C GLU A 162 32.17 -6.74 19.30
N ASN A 163 31.13 -5.94 19.49
CA ASN A 163 29.82 -6.17 18.91
C ASN A 163 29.70 -5.53 17.53
N TYR A 164 29.33 -6.32 16.53
CA TYR A 164 29.26 -5.85 15.15
C TYR A 164 28.04 -4.94 14.87
N LEU A 165 26.94 -5.10 15.63
CA LEU A 165 25.67 -4.39 15.41
C LEU A 165 25.77 -2.86 15.53
N PRO A 166 26.42 -2.27 16.57
CA PRO A 166 26.55 -0.81 16.64
C PRO A 166 27.32 -0.24 15.44
N TYR A 167 28.37 -0.91 14.98
CA TYR A 167 29.08 -0.49 13.77
C TYR A 167 28.21 -0.61 12.50
N LEU A 168 27.41 -1.67 12.37
CA LEU A 168 26.47 -1.81 11.26
C LEU A 168 25.47 -0.66 11.25
N LEU A 169 24.80 -0.39 12.38
CA LEU A 169 23.79 0.65 12.49
C LEU A 169 24.39 2.06 12.34
N ARG A 170 25.55 2.34 12.94
CA ARG A 170 26.24 3.62 12.79
C ARG A 170 26.69 3.86 11.35
N GLY A 171 27.23 2.84 10.68
CA GLY A 171 27.61 2.93 9.27
C GLY A 171 26.40 3.18 8.35
N MET A 172 25.27 2.52 8.63
CA MET A 172 24.00 2.77 7.93
C MET A 172 23.47 4.18 8.18
N PHE A 173 23.46 4.65 9.44
CA PHE A 173 23.04 6.00 9.80
C PHE A 173 23.90 7.06 9.10
N ARG A 174 25.23 6.92 9.14
CA ARG A 174 26.16 7.81 8.43
C ARG A 174 25.95 7.80 6.92
N THR A 175 25.66 6.64 6.34
CA THR A 175 25.27 6.54 4.92
C THR A 175 24.00 7.34 4.63
N ASN A 176 22.95 7.17 5.44
CA ASN A 176 21.69 7.90 5.28
C ASN A 176 21.88 9.42 5.47
N LEU A 177 22.69 9.82 6.46
CA LEU A 177 23.03 11.22 6.72
C LEU A 177 23.83 11.82 5.57
N ALA A 178 24.74 11.07 4.95
CA ALA A 178 25.46 11.50 3.77
C ALA A 178 24.48 11.86 2.65
N TRP A 179 23.56 10.95 2.31
CA TRP A 179 22.56 11.18 1.27
C TRP A 179 21.65 12.37 1.56
N ARG A 180 21.30 12.59 2.83
CA ARG A 180 20.57 13.77 3.27
C ARG A 180 21.36 15.06 3.05
N VAL A 181 22.62 15.11 3.49
CA VAL A 181 23.51 16.28 3.35
C VAL A 181 23.74 16.62 1.88
N ARG A 182 23.96 15.61 1.02
CA ARG A 182 24.11 15.81 -0.42
C ARG A 182 22.85 16.39 -1.08
N GLY A 183 21.68 16.06 -0.55
CA GLY A 183 20.38 16.38 -1.14
C GLY A 183 20.05 15.54 -2.37
N GLY A 184 18.83 15.72 -2.89
CA GLY A 184 18.29 14.97 -4.03
C GLY A 184 18.77 15.43 -5.42
N GLY A 185 19.65 16.43 -5.48
CA GLY A 185 20.17 16.99 -6.75
C GLY A 185 21.07 16.02 -7.53
N PHE A 186 21.25 16.31 -8.81
CA PHE A 186 22.30 15.70 -9.62
C PHE A 186 23.69 16.12 -9.10
N ALA A 187 24.72 15.31 -9.34
CA ALA A 187 26.08 15.61 -8.89
C ALA A 187 26.55 17.02 -9.33
N SER A 188 26.15 17.48 -10.52
CA SER A 188 26.46 18.81 -11.05
C SER A 188 25.73 19.98 -10.36
N SER A 189 24.84 19.70 -9.40
CA SER A 189 24.01 20.69 -8.69
C SER A 189 24.24 20.69 -7.18
N VAL A 190 25.20 19.90 -6.69
CA VAL A 190 25.54 19.83 -5.26
C VAL A 190 26.61 20.89 -4.97
N ASP A 191 26.41 21.67 -3.91
CA ASP A 191 27.40 22.65 -3.44
C ASP A 191 28.65 21.95 -2.87
N VAL A 192 29.80 22.62 -2.94
CA VAL A 192 31.10 22.07 -2.53
C VAL A 192 31.10 21.66 -1.06
N GLU A 193 30.48 22.46 -0.18
CA GLU A 193 30.39 22.13 1.25
C GLU A 193 29.55 20.86 1.50
N HIS A 194 28.41 20.73 0.81
CA HIS A 194 27.58 19.52 0.86
C HIS A 194 28.29 18.30 0.27
N GLN A 195 29.10 18.48 -0.77
CA GLN A 195 29.90 17.40 -1.34
C GLN A 195 30.99 16.92 -0.36
N LEU A 196 31.71 17.84 0.29
CA LEU A 196 32.72 17.48 1.29
C LEU A 196 32.10 16.75 2.49
N GLY A 197 30.95 17.22 2.97
CA GLY A 197 30.19 16.54 4.03
C GLY A 197 29.73 15.14 3.62
N PHE A 198 29.25 14.99 2.38
CA PHE A 198 28.87 13.70 1.82
C PHE A 198 30.04 12.71 1.77
N GLU A 199 31.19 13.12 1.24
CA GLU A 199 32.38 12.27 1.12
C GLU A 199 32.93 11.86 2.49
N ALA A 200 32.97 12.79 3.46
CA ALA A 200 33.41 12.51 4.81
C ALA A 200 32.53 11.47 5.51
N LEU A 201 31.20 11.66 5.45
CA LEU A 201 30.24 10.72 6.05
C LEU A 201 30.29 9.33 5.41
N LEU A 202 30.48 9.25 4.08
CA LEU A 202 30.63 7.96 3.40
C LEU A 202 31.95 7.26 3.75
N LYS A 203 33.03 8.00 3.97
CA LYS A 203 34.29 7.43 4.44
C LYS A 203 34.14 6.87 5.86
N ASP A 204 33.45 7.58 6.74
CA ASP A 204 33.20 7.11 8.10
C ASP A 204 32.26 5.89 8.10
N ALA A 205 31.23 5.90 7.25
CA ALA A 205 30.36 4.75 7.02
C ALA A 205 31.13 3.53 6.48
N LEU A 206 32.06 3.74 5.54
CA LEU A 206 32.92 2.67 5.01
C LEU A 206 33.71 1.99 6.14
N ASN A 207 34.34 2.78 7.00
CA ASN A 207 35.14 2.26 8.12
C ASN A 207 34.29 1.44 9.10
N ASP A 208 33.11 1.95 9.46
CA ASP A 208 32.18 1.26 10.36
C ASP A 208 31.69 -0.05 9.76
N LEU A 209 31.25 -0.05 8.50
CA LEU A 209 30.72 -1.25 7.86
C LEU A 209 31.80 -2.31 7.62
N LEU A 210 33.04 -1.90 7.33
CA LEU A 210 34.17 -2.82 7.26
C LEU A 210 34.50 -3.42 8.63
N GLN A 211 34.43 -2.62 9.70
CA GLN A 211 34.62 -3.12 11.08
C GLN A 211 33.49 -4.10 11.47
N ALA A 212 32.23 -3.77 11.16
CA ALA A 212 31.10 -4.67 11.37
C ALA A 212 31.30 -6.00 10.62
N TYR A 213 31.72 -5.95 9.35
CA TYR A 213 32.00 -7.14 8.56
C TYR A 213 33.16 -7.96 9.13
N LYS A 214 34.20 -7.30 9.63
CA LYS A 214 35.34 -7.96 10.29
C LYS A 214 34.91 -8.71 11.56
N LEU A 215 34.05 -8.09 12.38
CA LEU A 215 33.54 -8.68 13.63
C LEU A 215 32.56 -9.83 13.38
N ASN A 216 31.72 -9.74 12.33
CA ASN A 216 30.82 -10.83 11.94
C ASN A 216 30.85 -11.10 10.41
N PRO A 217 31.85 -11.87 9.92
CA PRO A 217 32.00 -12.15 8.48
C PRO A 217 30.88 -13.02 7.89
N LYS A 218 30.05 -13.64 8.73
CA LYS A 218 28.92 -14.48 8.30
C LYS A 218 27.65 -13.67 8.06
N SER A 219 27.59 -12.44 8.55
CA SER A 219 26.43 -11.58 8.35
C SER A 219 26.42 -11.04 6.92
N PRO A 220 25.30 -11.17 6.18
CA PRO A 220 25.18 -10.59 4.84
C PRO A 220 24.95 -9.07 4.88
N HIS A 221 24.57 -8.51 6.04
CA HIS A 221 24.08 -7.14 6.12
C HIS A 221 25.19 -6.08 5.94
N PRO A 222 26.37 -6.18 6.61
CA PRO A 222 27.44 -5.22 6.37
C PRO A 222 27.90 -5.15 4.90
N PRO A 223 28.22 -6.27 4.21
CA PRO A 223 28.62 -6.19 2.80
C PRO A 223 27.49 -5.72 1.88
N ALA A 224 26.23 -6.04 2.17
CA ALA A 224 25.11 -5.50 1.42
C ALA A 224 25.02 -3.96 1.51
N ARG A 225 25.37 -3.36 2.66
CA ARG A 225 25.38 -1.90 2.85
C ARG A 225 26.62 -1.23 2.26
N LEU A 226 27.75 -1.93 2.22
CA LEU A 226 28.97 -1.46 1.56
C LEU A 226 28.77 -1.17 0.06
N ILE A 227 27.82 -1.84 -0.60
CA ILE A 227 27.45 -1.55 -2.01
C ILE A 227 26.94 -0.10 -2.17
N THR A 228 26.11 0.39 -1.25
CA THR A 228 25.59 1.77 -1.28
C THR A 228 26.71 2.79 -1.04
N VAL A 229 27.63 2.47 -0.13
CA VAL A 229 28.83 3.30 0.11
C VAL A 229 29.74 3.31 -1.12
N ALA A 230 29.93 2.16 -1.77
CA ALA A 230 30.70 2.07 -3.02
C ALA A 230 30.08 2.92 -4.14
N MET A 231 28.75 2.87 -4.28
CA MET A 231 28.00 3.69 -5.23
C MET A 231 28.22 5.19 -5.02
N GLY A 232 28.02 5.67 -3.79
CA GLY A 232 28.11 7.09 -3.46
C GLY A 232 29.55 7.61 -3.40
N GLY A 233 30.48 6.81 -2.89
CA GLY A 233 31.89 7.17 -2.71
C GLY A 233 32.74 6.97 -3.97
N GLY A 234 32.15 6.53 -5.07
CA GLY A 234 32.86 6.30 -6.33
C GLY A 234 33.94 5.23 -6.23
N LEU A 235 33.73 4.19 -5.41
CA LEU A 235 34.67 3.09 -5.30
C LEU A 235 34.73 2.29 -6.61
N PRO A 236 35.89 1.68 -6.93
CA PRO A 236 36.02 0.80 -8.08
C PRO A 236 34.95 -0.31 -8.14
N ARG A 237 34.50 -0.67 -9.35
CA ARG A 237 33.43 -1.67 -9.57
C ARG A 237 33.77 -3.04 -9.00
N ASP A 238 35.03 -3.45 -9.05
CA ASP A 238 35.53 -4.71 -8.46
C ASP A 238 35.37 -4.75 -6.94
N MET A 239 35.52 -3.62 -6.24
CA MET A 239 35.23 -3.53 -4.80
C MET A 239 33.74 -3.74 -4.53
N MET A 240 32.86 -3.09 -5.32
CA MET A 240 31.42 -3.30 -5.22
C MET A 240 31.04 -4.77 -5.47
N GLU A 241 31.57 -5.38 -6.53
CA GLU A 241 31.32 -6.80 -6.84
C GLU A 241 31.83 -7.72 -5.72
N THR A 242 32.97 -7.40 -5.08
CA THR A 242 33.48 -8.12 -3.91
C THR A 242 32.51 -8.06 -2.75
N TYR A 243 31.95 -6.89 -2.44
CA TYR A 243 30.94 -6.74 -1.39
C TYR A 243 29.64 -7.47 -1.74
N PHE A 244 29.18 -7.36 -2.99
CA PHE A 244 28.00 -8.09 -3.43
C PHE A 244 28.20 -9.60 -3.30
N GLN A 245 29.34 -10.12 -3.74
CA GLN A 245 29.69 -11.53 -3.64
C GLN A 245 29.72 -12.01 -2.19
N ALA A 246 30.35 -11.26 -1.29
CA ALA A 246 30.36 -11.58 0.15
C ALA A 246 28.94 -11.66 0.74
N ALA A 247 28.05 -10.74 0.38
CA ALA A 247 26.66 -10.77 0.85
C ALA A 247 25.89 -12.00 0.35
N ILE A 248 26.04 -12.36 -0.94
CA ILE A 248 25.30 -13.49 -1.52
C ILE A 248 25.91 -14.85 -1.20
N GLU A 249 27.20 -14.92 -0.84
CA GLU A 249 27.82 -16.13 -0.27
C GLU A 249 27.25 -16.44 1.12
N ALA A 250 27.02 -15.41 1.92
CA ALA A 250 26.35 -15.56 3.22
C ALA A 250 24.87 -15.89 3.06
N ARG A 251 24.16 -15.19 2.17
CA ARG A 251 22.72 -15.38 1.89
C ARG A 251 22.40 -15.12 0.39
N PRO A 252 22.27 -16.17 -0.43
CA PRO A 252 22.01 -16.02 -1.88
C PRO A 252 20.73 -15.25 -2.23
N TYR A 253 19.79 -15.17 -1.30
CA TYR A 253 18.50 -14.51 -1.44
C TYR A 253 18.43 -13.11 -0.84
N HIS A 254 19.55 -12.54 -0.36
CA HIS A 254 19.56 -11.27 0.36
C HIS A 254 19.05 -10.12 -0.54
N LEU A 255 17.77 -9.76 -0.41
CA LEU A 255 17.08 -8.87 -1.33
C LEU A 255 17.75 -7.50 -1.41
N MET A 256 18.13 -6.94 -0.27
CA MET A 256 18.74 -5.61 -0.22
C MET A 256 20.10 -5.56 -0.92
N ALA A 257 20.86 -6.65 -0.94
CA ALA A 257 22.14 -6.71 -1.67
C ALA A 257 21.89 -6.66 -3.17
N HIS A 258 20.89 -7.41 -3.64
CA HIS A 258 20.48 -7.40 -5.04
C HIS A 258 19.91 -6.04 -5.44
N LYS A 259 19.03 -5.42 -4.64
CA LYS A 259 18.52 -4.08 -4.91
C LYS A 259 19.62 -3.02 -4.95
N ASN A 260 20.59 -3.08 -4.03
CA ASN A 260 21.71 -2.13 -4.00
C ASN A 260 22.62 -2.28 -5.23
N LYS A 261 22.97 -3.52 -5.64
CA LYS A 261 23.74 -3.76 -6.86
C LYS A 261 22.96 -3.32 -8.10
N PHE A 262 21.67 -3.61 -8.14
CA PHE A 262 20.80 -3.19 -9.24
C PHE A 262 20.79 -1.66 -9.39
N LEU A 263 20.67 -0.92 -8.27
CA LEU A 263 20.76 0.53 -8.29
C LEU A 263 22.16 1.04 -8.70
N TYR A 264 23.23 0.42 -8.22
CA TYR A 264 24.61 0.75 -8.62
C TYR A 264 24.80 0.67 -10.14
N LEU A 265 24.22 -0.36 -10.78
CA LEU A 265 24.29 -0.60 -12.22
C LEU A 265 23.35 0.31 -13.04
N ALA A 266 22.56 1.18 -12.42
CA ALA A 266 21.72 2.10 -13.15
C ALA A 266 22.57 3.10 -13.97
N PRO A 267 22.12 3.53 -15.18
CA PRO A 267 22.88 4.46 -16.03
C PRO A 267 23.23 5.81 -15.41
N LYS A 268 22.48 6.22 -14.38
CA LYS A 268 22.73 7.45 -13.62
C LYS A 268 23.89 7.33 -12.61
N TRP A 269 24.39 6.10 -12.42
CA TRP A 269 25.46 5.75 -11.49
C TRP A 269 26.63 5.15 -12.27
N HIS A 270 26.91 3.86 -12.13
CA HIS A 270 28.16 3.24 -12.59
C HIS A 270 27.99 2.19 -13.69
N GLY A 271 26.75 1.93 -14.12
CA GLY A 271 26.46 0.91 -15.14
C GLY A 271 25.90 1.49 -16.45
N THR A 272 25.60 0.59 -17.37
CA THR A 272 24.86 0.90 -18.61
C THR A 272 23.41 0.41 -18.51
N ILE A 273 22.58 0.77 -19.50
CA ILE A 273 21.21 0.27 -19.55
C ILE A 273 21.19 -1.25 -19.81
N GLU A 274 22.21 -1.78 -20.48
CA GLU A 274 22.43 -3.19 -20.71
C GLU A 274 22.81 -3.91 -19.41
N ASP A 275 23.75 -3.37 -18.62
CA ASP A 275 24.09 -3.89 -17.28
C ASP A 275 22.84 -3.97 -16.39
N TYR A 276 22.08 -2.87 -16.35
CA TYR A 276 20.86 -2.77 -15.56
C TYR A 276 19.83 -3.82 -15.96
N ARG A 277 19.50 -3.93 -17.26
CA ARG A 277 18.54 -4.93 -17.76
C ARG A 277 19.03 -6.37 -17.57
N ALA A 278 20.31 -6.62 -17.82
CA ALA A 278 20.89 -7.95 -17.67
C ALA A 278 20.80 -8.43 -16.21
N PHE A 279 21.15 -7.58 -15.25
CA PHE A 279 21.08 -7.94 -13.84
C PHE A 279 19.63 -8.08 -13.34
N GLY A 280 18.71 -7.23 -13.81
CA GLY A 280 17.27 -7.40 -13.54
C GLY A 280 16.73 -8.74 -14.05
N LYS A 281 17.17 -9.19 -15.23
CA LYS A 281 16.81 -10.51 -15.79
C LYS A 281 17.45 -11.66 -15.00
N GLU A 282 18.69 -11.50 -14.55
CA GLU A 282 19.36 -12.48 -13.69
C GLU A 282 18.56 -12.72 -12.39
N CYS A 283 18.14 -11.64 -11.71
CA CYS A 283 17.33 -11.73 -10.49
C CYS A 283 15.97 -12.40 -10.76
N SER A 284 15.32 -12.08 -11.87
CA SER A 284 14.08 -12.75 -12.30
C SER A 284 14.26 -14.26 -12.49
N GLY A 285 15.41 -14.68 -13.07
CA GLY A 285 15.75 -16.09 -13.24
C GLY A 285 15.90 -16.83 -11.92
N LYS A 286 16.48 -16.17 -10.91
CA LYS A 286 16.63 -16.70 -9.54
C LYS A 286 15.33 -16.72 -8.74
N ALA A 287 14.32 -15.96 -9.16
CA ALA A 287 13.06 -15.88 -8.46
C ALA A 287 12.30 -17.20 -8.37
N LYS A 288 12.72 -18.26 -9.07
CA LYS A 288 12.13 -19.60 -8.93
C LYS A 288 12.44 -20.20 -7.56
N ASP A 289 13.65 -19.96 -7.08
CA ASP A 289 14.14 -20.48 -5.81
C ASP A 289 14.00 -19.42 -4.71
N TYR A 290 14.07 -18.13 -5.10
CA TYR A 290 14.05 -16.97 -4.20
C TYR A 290 13.03 -15.92 -4.66
N PRO A 291 11.71 -16.16 -4.48
CA PRO A 291 10.63 -15.33 -5.00
C PRO A 291 10.79 -13.81 -4.82
N LEU A 292 11.29 -13.33 -3.67
CA LEU A 292 11.46 -11.89 -3.43
C LEU A 292 12.46 -11.23 -4.38
N LEU A 293 13.40 -11.97 -4.98
CA LEU A 293 14.31 -11.42 -5.99
C LEU A 293 13.59 -10.95 -7.26
N ALA A 294 12.35 -11.40 -7.50
CA ALA A 294 11.53 -10.86 -8.59
C ALA A 294 11.22 -9.37 -8.41
N LEU A 295 11.21 -8.87 -7.17
CA LEU A 295 11.00 -7.44 -6.89
C LEU A 295 12.09 -6.55 -7.49
N VAL A 296 13.31 -7.07 -7.67
CA VAL A 296 14.39 -6.33 -8.36
C VAL A 296 14.01 -6.05 -9.82
N SER A 297 13.42 -7.05 -10.49
CA SER A 297 12.94 -6.89 -11.86
C SER A 297 11.75 -5.94 -11.94
N VAL A 298 10.81 -6.03 -10.98
CA VAL A 298 9.66 -5.12 -10.87
C VAL A 298 10.11 -3.66 -10.66
N ASP A 299 11.04 -3.43 -9.72
CA ASP A 299 11.67 -2.11 -9.51
C ASP A 299 12.32 -1.60 -10.81
N GLY A 300 12.95 -2.49 -11.56
CA GLY A 300 13.53 -2.20 -12.86
C GLY A 300 12.52 -1.72 -13.89
N LEU A 301 11.39 -2.41 -14.01
CA LEU A 301 10.31 -2.03 -14.92
C LEU A 301 9.73 -0.65 -14.57
N LEU A 302 9.56 -0.38 -13.27
CA LEU A 302 9.12 0.92 -12.77
C LEU A 302 10.12 2.03 -13.15
N GLU A 303 11.42 1.81 -12.89
CA GLU A 303 12.45 2.78 -13.22
C GLU A 303 12.60 3.01 -14.73
N LEU A 304 12.53 1.95 -15.53
CA LEU A 304 12.53 2.06 -17.00
C LEU A 304 11.32 2.87 -17.49
N SER A 305 10.14 2.66 -16.91
CA SER A 305 8.97 3.46 -17.23
C SER A 305 9.16 4.93 -16.85
N ARG A 306 9.73 5.21 -15.67
CA ARG A 306 10.09 6.58 -15.24
C ARG A 306 11.12 7.22 -16.18
N MET A 307 12.12 6.46 -16.64
CA MET A 307 13.11 6.92 -17.62
C MET A 307 12.46 7.29 -18.95
N GLN A 308 11.55 6.47 -19.47
CA GLN A 308 10.81 6.76 -20.70
C GLN A 308 9.99 8.04 -20.58
N ASN A 309 9.29 8.24 -19.46
CA ASN A 309 8.52 9.46 -19.21
C ASN A 309 9.42 10.70 -19.09
N ARG A 310 10.63 10.57 -18.53
CA ARG A 310 11.62 11.65 -18.51
C ARG A 310 12.10 12.04 -19.92
N GLN A 311 12.27 11.04 -20.79
CA GLN A 311 12.69 11.26 -22.18
C GLN A 311 11.56 11.80 -23.07
N ASN A 312 10.32 11.40 -22.80
CA ASN A 312 9.14 11.86 -23.50
C ASN A 312 7.99 12.14 -22.51
N ARG A 313 7.87 13.41 -22.11
CA ARG A 313 6.84 13.85 -21.14
C ARG A 313 5.40 13.72 -21.66
N ASN A 314 5.22 13.48 -22.96
CA ASN A 314 3.90 13.23 -23.54
C ASN A 314 3.46 11.77 -23.36
N LEU A 315 4.36 10.87 -22.94
CA LEU A 315 3.97 9.51 -22.60
C LEU A 315 3.18 9.51 -21.28
N PRO A 316 2.06 8.77 -21.21
CA PRO A 316 1.38 8.55 -19.95
C PRO A 316 2.31 7.90 -18.93
N ALA A 317 2.22 8.36 -17.67
CA ALA A 317 2.89 7.70 -16.57
C ALA A 317 2.60 6.20 -16.56
N TYR A 318 3.62 5.39 -16.26
CA TYR A 318 3.53 3.93 -16.19
C TYR A 318 3.09 3.25 -17.51
N SER A 319 3.27 3.90 -18.67
CA SER A 319 2.89 3.36 -19.99
C SER A 319 3.45 1.96 -20.26
N LEU A 320 4.69 1.68 -19.86
CA LEU A 320 5.32 0.37 -20.02
C LEU A 320 4.56 -0.76 -19.29
N LEU A 321 4.00 -0.48 -18.11
CA LEU A 321 3.30 -1.49 -17.31
C LEU A 321 1.91 -1.86 -17.87
N LYS A 322 1.42 -1.09 -18.86
CA LYS A 322 0.18 -1.40 -19.57
C LYS A 322 0.36 -2.43 -20.68
N ASP A 323 1.61 -2.65 -21.11
CA ASP A 323 1.90 -3.65 -22.14
C ASP A 323 1.66 -5.07 -21.57
N GLU A 324 0.87 -5.89 -22.25
CA GLU A 324 0.42 -7.18 -21.74
C GLU A 324 1.57 -8.16 -21.43
N PRO A 325 2.62 -8.29 -22.27
CA PRO A 325 3.75 -9.15 -21.94
C PRO A 325 4.51 -8.67 -20.68
N ILE A 326 4.64 -7.35 -20.49
CA ILE A 326 5.29 -6.77 -19.30
C ILE A 326 4.41 -7.00 -18.07
N TRP A 327 3.10 -6.78 -18.18
CA TRP A 327 2.18 -7.08 -17.09
C TRP A 327 2.22 -8.56 -16.70
N ALA A 328 2.26 -9.47 -17.67
CA ALA A 328 2.37 -10.91 -17.41
C ALA A 328 3.66 -11.28 -16.66
N GLU A 329 4.75 -10.51 -16.82
CA GLU A 329 5.96 -10.66 -16.01
C GLU A 329 5.76 -10.18 -14.57
N VAL A 330 5.13 -9.02 -14.38
CA VAL A 330 4.77 -8.48 -13.05
C VAL A 330 3.83 -9.42 -12.31
N GLU A 331 2.78 -9.89 -12.97
CA GLU A 331 1.78 -10.79 -12.43
C GLU A 331 2.42 -12.11 -11.98
N ARG A 332 3.30 -12.67 -12.80
CA ARG A 332 4.05 -13.89 -12.45
C ARG A 332 4.99 -13.68 -11.27
N ALA A 333 5.65 -12.53 -11.20
CA ALA A 333 6.55 -12.18 -10.11
C ALA A 333 5.79 -12.09 -8.77
N LEU A 334 4.73 -11.29 -8.74
CA LEU A 334 3.96 -11.08 -7.51
C LEU A 334 3.15 -12.31 -7.09
N SER A 335 2.59 -13.06 -8.04
CA SER A 335 1.87 -14.31 -7.73
C SER A 335 2.78 -15.32 -7.05
N ARG A 336 4.04 -15.44 -7.50
CA ARG A 336 4.99 -16.36 -6.88
C ARG A 336 5.35 -15.97 -5.45
N ILE A 337 5.48 -14.66 -5.19
CA ILE A 337 5.73 -14.17 -3.82
C ILE A 337 4.50 -14.45 -2.95
N GLU A 338 3.30 -14.22 -3.46
CA GLU A 338 2.05 -14.49 -2.75
C GLU A 338 1.84 -15.99 -2.48
N ASP A 339 2.16 -16.86 -3.43
CA ASP A 339 2.07 -18.32 -3.26
C ASP A 339 3.02 -18.82 -2.15
N GLN A 340 4.24 -18.24 -2.09
CA GLN A 340 5.25 -18.64 -1.11
C GLN A 340 5.03 -17.99 0.27
N TYR A 341 4.56 -16.73 0.30
CA TYR A 341 4.35 -15.92 1.50
C TYR A 341 2.96 -15.27 1.46
N PRO A 342 1.87 -16.04 1.62
CA PRO A 342 0.51 -15.52 1.52
C PRO A 342 0.19 -14.47 2.60
N ASP A 343 0.88 -14.55 3.74
CA ASP A 343 0.71 -13.64 4.87
C ASP A 343 1.54 -12.34 4.73
N ARG A 344 2.34 -12.20 3.66
CA ARG A 344 3.11 -10.97 3.39
C ARG A 344 2.16 -9.90 2.85
N LEU A 345 1.66 -9.07 3.75
CA LEU A 345 0.75 -7.96 3.46
C LEU A 345 1.37 -6.97 2.47
N ARG A 346 2.68 -6.74 2.54
CA ARG A 346 3.41 -5.88 1.59
C ARG A 346 3.21 -6.30 0.12
N THR A 347 3.05 -7.59 -0.15
CA THR A 347 2.77 -8.08 -1.52
C THR A 347 1.43 -7.58 -2.02
N GLN A 348 0.43 -7.47 -1.14
CA GLN A 348 -0.89 -6.93 -1.48
C GLN A 348 -0.80 -5.44 -1.82
N PHE A 349 0.02 -4.67 -1.09
CA PHE A 349 0.30 -3.27 -1.41
C PHE A 349 1.02 -3.11 -2.76
N ASP A 350 2.00 -3.98 -3.05
CA ASP A 350 2.72 -4.01 -4.32
C ASP A 350 1.75 -4.28 -5.49
N TRP A 351 0.88 -5.28 -5.34
CA TRP A 351 -0.19 -5.58 -6.29
C TRP A 351 -1.14 -4.41 -6.53
N ALA A 352 -1.71 -3.86 -5.44
CA ALA A 352 -2.66 -2.76 -5.51
C ALA A 352 -2.04 -1.54 -6.21
N TYR A 353 -0.79 -1.22 -5.92
CA TYR A 353 -0.06 -0.11 -6.54
C TYR A 353 0.12 -0.35 -8.04
N LEU A 354 0.77 -1.45 -8.42
CA LEU A 354 1.11 -1.73 -9.81
C LEU A 354 -0.14 -1.88 -10.68
N ALA A 355 -1.17 -2.58 -10.20
CA ALA A 355 -2.44 -2.74 -10.89
C ALA A 355 -3.14 -1.38 -11.09
N SER A 356 -3.17 -0.53 -10.05
CA SER A 356 -3.76 0.81 -10.14
C SER A 356 -3.01 1.68 -11.16
N LYS A 357 -1.68 1.75 -11.10
CA LYS A 357 -0.87 2.53 -12.06
C LYS A 357 -1.00 2.01 -13.49
N SER A 358 -1.29 0.72 -13.66
CA SER A 358 -1.50 0.06 -14.95
C SER A 358 -2.96 0.11 -15.42
N LYS A 359 -3.87 0.73 -14.65
CA LYS A 359 -5.33 0.82 -14.91
C LYS A 359 -6.04 -0.54 -14.95
N ARG A 360 -5.52 -1.54 -14.23
CA ARG A 360 -6.13 -2.86 -14.06
C ARG A 360 -6.93 -2.87 -12.76
N TYR A 361 -8.00 -2.09 -12.74
CA TYR A 361 -8.69 -1.71 -11.51
C TYR A 361 -9.39 -2.89 -10.81
N GLU A 362 -9.79 -3.92 -11.54
CA GLU A 362 -10.37 -5.15 -10.99
C GLU A 362 -9.34 -5.93 -10.15
N ILE A 363 -8.11 -6.03 -10.67
CA ILE A 363 -6.99 -6.64 -9.95
C ILE A 363 -6.66 -5.77 -8.74
N ALA A 364 -6.52 -4.45 -8.94
CA ALA A 364 -6.24 -3.52 -7.86
C ALA A 364 -7.26 -3.63 -6.72
N LEU A 365 -8.55 -3.66 -7.06
CA LEU A 365 -9.66 -3.76 -6.10
C LEU A 365 -9.62 -5.07 -5.31
N THR A 366 -9.29 -6.20 -5.97
CA THR A 366 -9.10 -7.48 -5.29
C THR A 366 -8.08 -7.37 -4.17
N HIS A 367 -6.95 -6.70 -4.42
CA HIS A 367 -5.90 -6.54 -3.43
C HIS A 367 -6.20 -5.45 -2.40
N PHE A 368 -6.89 -4.36 -2.78
CA PHE A 368 -7.39 -3.38 -1.81
C PHE A 368 -8.35 -4.02 -0.80
N HIS A 369 -9.25 -4.90 -1.24
CA HIS A 369 -10.14 -5.66 -0.35
C HIS A 369 -9.39 -6.64 0.54
N ARG A 370 -8.30 -7.26 0.05
CA ARG A 370 -7.42 -8.09 0.89
C ARG A 370 -6.67 -7.27 1.92
N ILE A 371 -6.21 -6.07 1.58
CA ILE A 371 -5.55 -5.15 2.52
C ILE A 371 -6.55 -4.71 3.60
N ASP A 372 -7.82 -4.53 3.23
CA ASP A 372 -8.87 -4.03 4.11
C ASP A 372 -8.52 -2.61 4.62
N ASP A 373 -8.89 -2.26 5.85
CA ASP A 373 -8.62 -0.94 6.43
C ASP A 373 -7.20 -0.81 7.01
N ARG A 374 -6.26 -1.69 6.61
CA ARG A 374 -4.86 -1.64 7.09
C ARG A 374 -4.00 -0.70 6.26
N TRP A 375 -3.06 -0.03 6.92
CA TRP A 375 -2.07 0.84 6.28
C TRP A 375 -0.66 0.48 6.71
N LEU A 376 0.23 0.30 5.72
CA LEU A 376 1.63 -0.04 5.91
C LEU A 376 2.50 1.11 5.35
N PRO A 377 3.35 1.76 6.17
CA PRO A 377 4.29 2.76 5.67
C PRO A 377 5.45 2.13 4.88
N ASP A 378 6.23 3.00 4.24
CA ASP A 378 7.43 2.64 3.45
C ASP A 378 7.14 1.60 2.35
N THR A 379 6.00 1.72 1.67
CA THR A 379 5.60 0.91 0.50
C THR A 379 5.89 1.66 -0.81
N LEU A 380 5.41 1.15 -1.95
CA LEU A 380 5.47 1.89 -3.22
C LEU A 380 4.58 3.15 -3.25
N TRP A 381 3.70 3.32 -2.26
CA TRP A 381 2.82 4.47 -2.12
C TRP A 381 3.57 5.62 -1.44
N ASP A 382 3.53 6.81 -2.07
CA ASP A 382 4.20 8.01 -1.57
C ASP A 382 3.49 8.60 -0.35
N SER A 383 2.18 8.37 -0.23
CA SER A 383 1.37 8.84 0.90
C SER A 383 0.09 8.03 1.09
N GLU A 384 -0.49 8.13 2.29
CA GLU A 384 -1.82 7.59 2.59
C GLU A 384 -2.89 8.22 1.68
N GLN A 385 -2.75 9.51 1.36
CA GLN A 385 -3.65 10.22 0.46
C GLN A 385 -3.62 9.62 -0.95
N GLU A 386 -2.44 9.36 -1.51
CA GLU A 386 -2.31 8.70 -2.82
C GLU A 386 -2.94 7.30 -2.82
N TYR A 387 -2.76 6.54 -1.73
CA TYR A 387 -3.37 5.23 -1.57
C TYR A 387 -4.91 5.30 -1.57
N ARG A 388 -5.48 6.24 -0.80
CA ARG A 388 -6.94 6.49 -0.75
C ARG A 388 -7.50 6.91 -2.10
N GLU A 389 -6.80 7.80 -2.80
CA GLU A 389 -7.17 8.25 -4.15
C GLU A 389 -7.19 7.09 -5.14
N ALA A 390 -6.15 6.24 -5.14
CA ALA A 390 -6.10 5.10 -6.05
C ALA A 390 -7.17 4.05 -5.74
N ARG A 391 -7.48 3.82 -4.46
CA ARG A 391 -8.55 2.89 -4.05
C ARG A 391 -9.93 3.41 -4.47
N SER A 392 -10.20 4.71 -4.27
CA SER A 392 -11.44 5.34 -4.73
C SER A 392 -11.56 5.29 -6.26
N LEU A 393 -10.48 5.62 -6.97
CA LEU A 393 -10.43 5.56 -8.43
C LEU A 393 -10.69 4.14 -8.95
N ALA A 394 -10.14 3.11 -8.30
CA ALA A 394 -10.42 1.73 -8.67
C ALA A 394 -11.90 1.38 -8.49
N CYS A 395 -12.51 1.76 -7.37
CA CYS A 395 -13.94 1.57 -7.11
C CYS A 395 -14.81 2.23 -8.18
N VAL A 396 -14.60 3.52 -8.44
CA VAL A 396 -15.34 4.30 -9.45
C VAL A 396 -15.14 3.72 -10.86
N SER A 397 -13.93 3.30 -11.20
CA SER A 397 -13.63 2.75 -12.53
C SER A 397 -14.32 1.41 -12.76
N VAL A 398 -14.33 0.53 -11.75
CA VAL A 398 -15.02 -0.77 -11.83
C VAL A 398 -16.54 -0.57 -11.83
N ALA A 399 -17.07 0.32 -10.98
CA ALA A 399 -18.48 0.68 -10.95
C ALA A 399 -18.98 1.22 -12.30
N HIS A 400 -18.19 2.05 -12.99
CA HIS A 400 -18.54 2.56 -14.31
C HIS A 400 -18.79 1.44 -15.33
N ARG A 401 -17.94 0.42 -15.34
CA ARG A 401 -18.11 -0.74 -16.23
C ARG A 401 -19.34 -1.56 -15.86
N LEU A 402 -19.55 -1.80 -14.57
CA LEU A 402 -20.73 -2.52 -14.07
C LEU A 402 -22.04 -1.79 -14.41
N ILE A 403 -22.04 -0.45 -14.38
CA ILE A 403 -23.18 0.36 -14.86
C ILE A 403 -23.45 0.10 -16.34
N ALA A 404 -22.40 0.06 -17.18
CA ALA A 404 -22.56 -0.26 -18.60
C ALA A 404 -23.13 -1.66 -18.82
N ASP A 405 -22.78 -2.61 -17.93
CA ASP A 405 -23.30 -3.98 -17.92
C ASP A 405 -24.65 -4.12 -17.19
N SER A 406 -25.26 -3.01 -16.74
CA SER A 406 -26.51 -2.98 -15.95
C SER A 406 -26.47 -3.73 -14.61
N ALA A 407 -25.28 -4.01 -14.08
CA ALA A 407 -25.06 -4.63 -12.77
C ALA A 407 -25.14 -3.57 -11.65
N PHE A 408 -26.30 -2.92 -11.52
CA PHE A 408 -26.48 -1.72 -10.69
C PHE A 408 -26.22 -1.92 -9.20
N ASP A 409 -26.56 -3.06 -8.62
CA ASP A 409 -26.36 -3.29 -7.18
C ASP A 409 -24.88 -3.37 -6.80
N GLN A 410 -24.08 -4.05 -7.64
CA GLN A 410 -22.63 -4.12 -7.45
C GLN A 410 -21.96 -2.76 -7.70
N ALA A 411 -22.41 -2.04 -8.73
CA ALA A 411 -21.90 -0.71 -9.03
C ALA A 411 -22.21 0.29 -7.90
N GLU A 412 -23.40 0.21 -7.30
CA GLU A 412 -23.79 1.06 -6.17
C GLU A 412 -22.91 0.79 -4.95
N GLN A 413 -22.67 -0.48 -4.61
CA GLN A 413 -21.80 -0.85 -3.49
C GLN A 413 -20.40 -0.23 -3.64
N LEU A 414 -19.81 -0.32 -4.83
CA LEU A 414 -18.50 0.27 -5.11
C LEU A 414 -18.52 1.79 -5.11
N ALA A 415 -19.60 2.42 -5.60
CA ALA A 415 -19.72 3.88 -5.55
C ALA A 415 -19.82 4.39 -4.11
N PHE A 416 -20.52 3.69 -3.21
CA PHE A 416 -20.51 4.02 -1.79
C PHE A 416 -19.15 3.74 -1.14
N GLU A 417 -18.50 2.63 -1.48
CA GLU A 417 -17.14 2.34 -0.99
C GLU A 417 -16.15 3.46 -1.36
N ALA A 418 -16.20 3.96 -2.61
CA ALA A 418 -15.37 5.07 -3.07
C ALA A 418 -15.52 6.33 -2.20
N LEU A 419 -16.75 6.67 -1.80
CA LEU A 419 -17.02 7.84 -0.97
C LEU A 419 -16.38 7.76 0.41
N ARG A 420 -16.23 6.55 0.97
CA ARG A 420 -15.60 6.33 2.28
C ARG A 420 -14.10 6.63 2.30
N PHE A 421 -13.43 6.68 1.15
CA PHE A 421 -12.01 7.05 1.04
C PHE A 421 -11.77 8.54 0.85
N ASN A 422 -12.83 9.35 0.82
CA ASN A 422 -12.75 10.81 0.73
C ASN A 422 -12.01 11.32 -0.52
N ALA A 423 -12.03 10.56 -1.60
CA ALA A 423 -11.45 10.89 -2.90
C ALA A 423 -12.43 10.54 -4.03
N GLU A 424 -12.30 11.16 -5.22
CA GLU A 424 -13.16 10.91 -6.40
C GLU A 424 -14.68 11.03 -6.14
N LYS A 425 -15.08 11.82 -5.13
CA LYS A 425 -16.47 11.86 -4.66
C LYS A 425 -17.46 12.36 -5.70
N ALA A 426 -17.10 13.37 -6.49
CA ALA A 426 -17.95 13.87 -7.56
C ALA A 426 -18.33 12.76 -8.56
N ALA A 427 -17.35 11.92 -8.94
CA ALA A 427 -17.57 10.80 -9.84
C ALA A 427 -18.47 9.72 -9.21
N ALA A 428 -18.21 9.35 -7.95
CA ALA A 428 -19.02 8.39 -7.22
C ALA A 428 -20.49 8.86 -7.06
N TYR A 429 -20.70 10.13 -6.70
CA TYR A 429 -22.05 10.70 -6.63
C TYR A 429 -22.76 10.73 -7.98
N LEU A 430 -22.07 11.01 -9.08
CA LEU A 430 -22.67 10.93 -10.42
C LEU A 430 -23.09 9.51 -10.79
N GLN A 431 -22.31 8.50 -10.40
CA GLN A 431 -22.67 7.09 -10.60
C GLN A 431 -23.91 6.70 -9.79
N LEU A 432 -23.97 7.08 -8.52
CA LEU A 432 -25.16 6.89 -7.67
C LEU A 432 -26.39 7.61 -8.25
N SER A 433 -26.20 8.82 -8.76
CA SER A 433 -27.26 9.57 -9.45
C SER A 433 -27.79 8.80 -10.65
N TYR A 434 -26.89 8.30 -11.50
CA TYR A 434 -27.27 7.54 -12.68
C TYR A 434 -28.00 6.24 -12.33
N ILE A 435 -27.50 5.49 -11.34
CA ILE A 435 -28.11 4.24 -10.86
C ILE A 435 -29.52 4.50 -10.31
N ALA A 436 -29.68 5.53 -9.48
CA ALA A 436 -30.98 5.91 -8.91
C ALA A 436 -31.99 6.28 -10.01
N GLY A 437 -31.60 7.14 -10.95
CA GLY A 437 -32.50 7.62 -12.00
C GLY A 437 -32.81 6.57 -13.06
N SER A 438 -31.78 5.92 -13.60
CA SER A 438 -31.94 4.99 -14.72
C SER A 438 -32.32 3.58 -14.26
N GLY A 439 -31.63 3.06 -13.24
CA GLY A 439 -31.83 1.70 -12.75
C GLY A 439 -33.06 1.55 -11.86
N ARG A 440 -33.38 2.56 -11.05
CA ARG A 440 -34.44 2.47 -10.03
C ARG A 440 -35.63 3.40 -10.22
N GLN A 441 -35.54 4.32 -11.18
CA GLN A 441 -36.54 5.37 -11.41
C GLN A 441 -36.79 6.25 -10.16
N ASP A 442 -35.80 6.34 -9.27
CA ASP A 442 -35.82 7.22 -8.11
C ASP A 442 -35.17 8.57 -8.48
N PHE A 443 -35.99 9.44 -9.06
CA PHE A 443 -35.54 10.75 -9.53
C PHE A 443 -35.25 11.72 -8.38
N ALA A 444 -35.82 11.50 -7.19
CA ALA A 444 -35.52 12.32 -6.01
C ALA A 444 -34.10 12.04 -5.52
N ALA A 445 -33.73 10.76 -5.38
CA ALA A 445 -32.36 10.37 -5.05
C ALA A 445 -31.37 10.78 -6.15
N ALA A 446 -31.71 10.60 -7.43
CA ALA A 446 -30.87 11.00 -8.55
C ALA A 446 -30.51 12.49 -8.50
N LYS A 447 -31.52 13.35 -8.32
CA LYS A 447 -31.31 14.80 -8.17
C LYS A 447 -30.36 15.11 -7.02
N ARG A 448 -30.60 14.52 -5.86
CA ARG A 448 -29.81 14.77 -4.65
C ARG A 448 -28.34 14.35 -4.83
N PHE A 449 -28.08 13.18 -5.39
CA PHE A 449 -26.71 12.75 -5.67
C PHE A 449 -26.02 13.68 -6.67
N SER A 450 -26.74 14.19 -7.68
CA SER A 450 -26.17 15.17 -8.62
C SER A 450 -25.84 16.51 -7.94
N GLU A 451 -26.65 16.97 -6.99
CA GLU A 451 -26.36 18.16 -6.19
C GLU A 451 -25.13 17.97 -5.31
N LEU A 452 -24.99 16.79 -4.68
CA LEU A 452 -23.79 16.42 -3.93
C LEU A 452 -22.55 16.36 -4.83
N ALA A 453 -22.67 15.84 -6.06
CA ALA A 453 -21.58 15.83 -7.02
C ALA A 453 -21.08 17.25 -7.36
N LEU A 454 -21.98 18.23 -7.48
CA LEU A 454 -21.62 19.64 -7.72
C LEU A 454 -20.90 20.29 -6.54
N ALA A 455 -21.12 19.82 -5.32
CA ALA A 455 -20.47 20.34 -4.13
C ALA A 455 -19.00 19.88 -4.00
N GLU A 456 -18.61 18.78 -4.65
CA GLU A 456 -17.30 18.12 -4.51
C GLU A 456 -16.26 18.57 -5.57
N GLN A 457 -16.33 19.83 -6.00
CA GLN A 457 -15.42 20.43 -7.00
C GLN A 457 -15.23 19.56 -8.27
N PRO A 458 -16.32 19.21 -8.97
CA PRO A 458 -16.24 18.38 -10.17
C PRO A 458 -15.46 19.06 -11.29
N ASN A 459 -14.86 18.27 -12.19
CA ASN A 459 -14.37 18.78 -13.47
C ASN A 459 -15.52 19.23 -14.39
N ASP A 460 -15.20 19.90 -15.50
CA ASP A 460 -16.22 20.47 -16.40
C ASP A 460 -17.21 19.43 -16.95
N GLU A 461 -16.73 18.23 -17.28
CA GLU A 461 -17.58 17.15 -17.78
C GLU A 461 -18.53 16.63 -16.71
N GLN A 462 -18.00 16.41 -15.50
CA GLN A 462 -18.77 15.97 -14.34
C GLN A 462 -19.82 17.03 -13.94
N ALA A 463 -19.45 18.31 -13.93
CA ALA A 463 -20.35 19.42 -13.62
C ALA A 463 -21.48 19.53 -14.64
N LYS A 464 -21.17 19.31 -15.93
CA LYS A 464 -22.17 19.28 -16.99
C LYS A 464 -23.12 18.09 -16.83
N ALA A 465 -22.60 16.89 -16.57
CA ALA A 465 -23.40 15.70 -16.34
C ALA A 465 -24.35 15.88 -15.14
N ALA A 466 -23.86 16.41 -14.02
CA ALA A 466 -24.66 16.67 -12.83
C ALA A 466 -25.85 17.60 -13.12
N ARG A 467 -25.63 18.71 -13.82
CA ARG A 467 -26.71 19.64 -14.20
C ARG A 467 -27.75 18.98 -15.09
N GLN A 468 -27.32 18.18 -16.07
CA GLN A 468 -28.21 17.44 -16.95
C GLN A 468 -29.08 16.43 -16.18
N TYR A 469 -28.50 15.72 -15.21
CA TYR A 469 -29.25 14.78 -14.36
C TYR A 469 -30.25 15.50 -13.44
N ILE A 470 -29.90 16.67 -12.90
CA ILE A 470 -30.82 17.50 -12.11
C ILE A 470 -32.01 17.96 -12.97
N GLU A 471 -31.76 18.46 -14.19
CA GLU A 471 -32.82 18.89 -15.11
C GLU A 471 -33.77 17.74 -15.45
N LEU A 472 -33.21 16.58 -15.80
CA LEU A 472 -33.99 15.38 -16.11
C LEU A 472 -34.84 14.92 -14.91
N ALA A 473 -34.24 14.88 -13.72
CA ALA A 473 -34.94 14.51 -12.51
C ALA A 473 -36.08 15.48 -12.17
N ASN A 474 -35.85 16.80 -12.28
CA ASN A 474 -36.88 17.81 -12.07
C ASN A 474 -38.05 17.65 -13.05
N HIS A 475 -37.76 17.42 -14.34
CA HIS A 475 -38.79 17.19 -15.34
C HIS A 475 -39.63 15.95 -15.02
N ARG A 476 -38.98 14.85 -14.62
CA ARG A 476 -39.67 13.59 -14.27
C ARG A 476 -40.53 13.73 -13.02
N LEU A 477 -40.01 14.38 -11.97
CA LEU A 477 -40.75 14.65 -10.74
C LEU A 477 -41.96 15.55 -10.98
N GLY A 478 -41.80 16.59 -11.80
CA GLY A 478 -42.87 17.52 -12.17
C GLY A 478 -43.93 16.94 -13.11
N ALA A 479 -43.61 15.87 -13.85
CA ALA A 479 -44.58 15.14 -14.68
C ALA A 479 -45.44 14.12 -13.90
N THR A 480 -45.08 13.84 -12.64
CA THR A 480 -45.80 12.95 -11.72
C THR A 480 -46.76 13.67 -10.76
N GLN A 481 -46.76 15.01 -10.76
CA GLN A 481 -47.74 15.86 -10.07
C GLN A 481 -48.86 16.23 -11.04
#